data_AF-A0A921L8Y5-F1
#
_entry.id   AF-A0A921L8Y5-F1
#
_cell.length_a   1.000
_cell.length_b   1.000
_cell.length_c   1.000
_cell.angle_alpha   90.00
_cell.angle_beta   90.00
_cell.angle_gamma   90.00
#
_symmetry.space_group_name_H-M   'P 1'
#
loop_
_entity.id
_entity.type
_entity.pdbx_description
1 polymer ?
#
loop_
_entity_poly.entity_id
_entity_poly.type
_entity_poly.pdbx_seq_one_letter_code
_entity_poly.pdbx_strand_id
1 'polypeptide(L)' 'MLVISSSDLLNEFTLYADKAADEKETLIVQRSSGKNLVVMSMEQFNEMQKQIFLAKEAAKCEVENGK' A
#
# COMPACT_ATOMS: atom_id res chain seq x y z
N MET A 1 5.29 -1.95 9.76
CA MET A 1 5.75 -1.14 8.61
C MET A 1 7.27 -1.15 8.63
N LEU A 2 7.90 -1.61 7.54
CA LEU A 2 9.35 -1.81 7.45
C LEU A 2 9.94 -0.97 6.31
N VAL A 3 11.10 -0.35 6.54
CA VAL A 3 11.79 0.49 5.54
C VAL A 3 13.05 -0.24 5.06
N ILE A 4 13.19 -0.42 3.75
CA ILE A 4 14.32 -1.13 3.14
C ILE A 4 14.86 -0.38 1.94
N SER A 5 16.13 -0.60 1.59
CA SER A 5 16.66 -0.08 0.33
C SER A 5 16.17 -0.94 -0.86
N SER A 6 16.23 -0.38 -2.08
CA SER A 6 15.98 -1.17 -3.27
C SER A 6 16.96 -2.32 -3.47
N SER A 7 18.19 -2.21 -2.95
CA SER A 7 19.18 -3.28 -3.04
C SER A 7 18.80 -4.46 -2.15
N ASP A 8 18.36 -4.18 -0.92
CA ASP A 8 17.91 -5.22 0.02
C ASP A 8 16.71 -5.97 -0.55
N LEU A 9 15.72 -5.22 -1.09
CA LEU A 9 14.55 -5.81 -1.72
C LEU A 9 14.92 -6.77 -2.86
N LEU A 10 15.90 -6.43 -3.69
CA LEU A 10 16.31 -7.27 -4.82
C LEU A 10 17.13 -8.49 -4.37
N ASN A 11 17.97 -8.32 -3.35
CA ASN A 11 18.79 -9.40 -2.82
C ASN A 11 17.95 -10.47 -2.12
N GLU A 12 16.92 -10.06 -1.36
CA GLU A 12 16.07 -10.96 -0.57
C GLU A 12 14.59 -10.84 -0.97
N PHE A 13 14.32 -10.80 -2.29
CA PHE A 13 12.97 -10.57 -2.81
C PHE A 13 11.93 -11.52 -2.23
N THR A 14 12.20 -12.83 -2.20
CA THR A 14 11.26 -13.83 -1.68
C THR A 14 10.90 -13.56 -0.22
N LEU A 15 11.88 -13.28 0.64
CA LEU A 15 11.64 -12.99 2.06
C LEU A 15 10.71 -11.79 2.23
N TYR A 16 10.96 -10.71 1.48
CA TYR A 16 10.14 -9.50 1.58
C TYR A 16 8.77 -9.67 0.93
N ALA A 17 8.67 -10.46 -0.14
CA ALA A 17 7.39 -10.83 -0.74
C ALA A 17 6.52 -11.63 0.23
N ASP A 18 7.09 -12.63 0.91
CA ASP A 18 6.40 -13.44 1.91
C ASP A 18 5.95 -12.59 3.11
N LYS A 19 6.81 -11.68 3.61
CA LYS A 19 6.43 -10.71 4.63
C LYS A 19 5.26 -9.82 4.21
N ALA A 20 5.28 -9.35 2.95
CA ALA A 20 4.21 -8.50 2.44
C ALA A 20 2.91 -9.27 2.23
N ALA A 21 2.98 -10.49 1.69
CA ALA A 21 1.84 -11.31 1.31
C ALA A 21 1.19 -12.02 2.51
N ASP A 22 2.00 -12.72 3.32
CA ASP A 22 1.52 -13.62 4.36
C ASP A 22 1.45 -12.93 5.72
N GLU A 23 2.46 -12.12 6.06
CA GLU A 23 2.53 -11.42 7.35
C GLU A 23 1.78 -10.07 7.34
N LYS A 24 1.21 -9.69 6.20
CA LYS A 24 0.52 -8.39 5.97
C LYS A 24 1.41 -7.18 6.30
N GLU A 25 2.72 -7.33 6.19
CA GLU A 25 3.68 -6.27 6.44
C GLU A 25 3.69 -5.26 5.27
N THR A 26 3.83 -3.97 5.59
CA THR A 26 3.94 -2.92 4.56
C THR A 26 5.39 -2.45 4.49
N LEU A 27 5.98 -2.58 3.31
CA LEU A 27 7.37 -2.21 3.04
C LEU A 27 7.43 -0.84 2.35
N ILE A 28 8.32 0.03 2.82
CA ILE A 28 8.70 1.26 2.12
C ILE A 28 10.08 1.02 1.52
N VAL A 29 10.15 1.07 0.19
CA VAL A 29 11.38 0.84 -0.57
C VAL A 29 11.98 2.19 -0.90
N GLN A 30 13.13 2.48 -0.28
CA GLN A 30 13.88 3.69 -0.52
C GLN A 30 14.84 3.50 -1.71
N ARG A 31 14.81 4.46 -2.62
CA ARG A 31 15.71 4.50 -3.78
C ARG A 31 16.57 5.75 -3.69
N SER A 32 17.85 5.62 -4.02
CA SER A 32 18.79 6.74 -4.09
C SER A 32 18.35 7.86 -5.05
N SER A 33 17.51 7.52 -6.03
CA SER A 33 16.89 8.48 -6.96
C SER A 33 15.71 9.28 -6.37
N GLY A 34 15.33 9.02 -5.10
CA GLY A 34 14.15 9.61 -4.44
C GLY A 34 12.81 9.02 -4.90
N LYS A 35 12.81 8.10 -5.88
CA LYS A 35 11.61 7.45 -6.42
C LYS A 35 11.16 6.28 -5.53
N ASN A 36 10.76 6.58 -4.30
CA ASN A 36 10.39 5.57 -3.32
C ASN A 36 9.11 4.83 -3.71
N LEU A 37 8.96 3.60 -3.22
CA LEU A 37 7.82 2.72 -3.53
C LEU A 37 7.25 2.14 -2.23
N VAL A 38 6.01 1.68 -2.27
CA VAL A 38 5.39 0.90 -1.20
C VAL A 38 5.04 -0.48 -1.74
N VAL A 39 5.36 -1.53 -0.97
CA VAL A 39 4.97 -2.92 -1.26
C VAL A 39 4.09 -3.41 -0.13
N MET A 40 2.98 -4.05 -0.46
CA MET A 40 1.99 -4.63 0.45
C MET A 40 1.28 -5.79 -0.25
N SER A 41 0.55 -6.62 0.50
CA SER A 41 -0.29 -7.66 -0.12
C SER A 41 -1.34 -7.06 -1.06
N MET A 42 -1.70 -7.83 -2.08
CA MET A 42 -2.81 -7.47 -2.97
C MET A 42 -4.14 -7.37 -2.22
N GLU A 43 -4.35 -8.20 -1.19
CA GLU A 43 -5.53 -8.14 -0.32
C GLU A 43 -5.63 -6.78 0.38
N GLN A 44 -4.55 -6.33 1.02
CA GLN A 44 -4.52 -5.03 1.70
C GLN A 44 -4.73 -3.87 0.72
N PHE A 45 -4.11 -3.94 -0.46
CA PHE A 45 -4.31 -2.93 -1.50
C PHE A 45 -5.79 -2.86 -1.93
N ASN A 46 -6.41 -4.01 -2.21
CA ASN A 46 -7.80 -4.08 -2.66
C ASN A 46 -8.77 -3.56 -1.58
N GLU A 47 -8.56 -3.92 -0.32
CA GLU A 47 -9.39 -3.43 0.78
C GLU A 47 -9.26 -1.91 0.92
N MET A 48 -8.04 -1.37 0.83
CA MET A 48 -7.82 0.08 0.86
C MET A 48 -8.54 0.79 -0.29
N GLN A 49 -8.45 0.27 -1.52
CA GLN A 49 -9.15 0.84 -2.68
C GLN A 49 -10.66 0.80 -2.51
N LYS A 50 -11.20 -0.29 -1.96
CA LYS A 50 -12.64 -0.42 -1.66
C LYS A 50 -13.09 0.62 -0.64
N GLN A 51 -12.34 0.80 0.45
CA GLN A 51 -12.67 1.80 1.47
C GLN A 51 -12.61 3.22 0.92
N ILE A 52 -11.60 3.53 0.10
CA ILE A 52 -11.49 4.83 -0.58
C ILE A 52 -12.69 5.06 -1.52
N PHE A 53 -13.11 4.03 -2.25
CA PHE A 53 -14.27 4.11 -3.13
C PHE A 53 -15.56 4.40 -2.34
N LEU A 54 -15.82 3.63 -1.28
CA LEU A 54 -17.01 3.82 -0.44
C LEU A 54 -17.02 5.20 0.23
N ALA A 55 -15.87 5.67 0.72
CA ALA A 55 -15.75 6.99 1.33
C ALA A 55 -16.04 8.12 0.32
N LYS A 56 -15.60 7.97 -0.94
CA LYS A 56 -15.90 8.93 -2.01
C LYS A 56 -17.40 8.98 -2.34
N GLU A 57 -18.03 7.82 -2.42
CA GLU A 57 -19.47 7.73 -2.69
C GLU A 57 -20.30 8.33 -1.53
N ALA A 58 -19.90 8.06 -0.28
CA ALA A 58 -20.52 8.67 0.90
C ALA A 58 -20.42 10.20 0.87
N ALA A 59 -19.22 10.74 0.60
CA ALA A 59 -19.00 12.18 0.50
C ALA A 59 -19.82 12.81 -0.65
N LYS A 60 -19.98 12.11 -1.78
CA LYS A 60 -20.82 12.58 -2.89
C LYS A 60 -22.30 12.66 -2.50
N CYS A 61 -22.82 11.63 -1.82
CA CYS A 61 -24.19 11.63 -1.30
C CYS A 61 -24.44 12.75 -0.27
N GLU A 62 -23.44 13.12 0.54
CA GLU A 62 -23.55 14.24 1.48
C GLU A 62 -23.62 15.59 0.77
N VAL A 63 -22.91 15.75 -0.36
CA VAL A 63 -22.95 16.98 -1.18
C VAL A 63 -24.27 17.09 -1.96
N GLU A 64 -24.83 15.98 -2.46
CA GLU A 64 -26.12 15.98 -3.17
C GLU A 64 -27.33 16.18 -2.24
N ASN A 65 -27.22 15.84 -0.94
CA ASN A 65 -28.32 15.97 0.03
C ASN A 65 -28.36 17.32 0.78
N GLY A 66 -27.60 18.33 0.35
CA GLY A 66 -27.80 19.73 0.74
C GLY A 66 -27.68 20.01 2.25
N LYS A 67 -26.44 20.20 2.71
CA LYS A 67 -26.12 21.16 3.76
C LYS A 67 -25.08 22.14 3.26
#